data_AF-A0A8H7SM55-F1
#
_entry.id   AF-A0A8H7SM55-F1
#
_cell.length_a   1.000
_cell.length_b   1.000
_cell.length_c   1.000
_cell.angle_alpha   90.00
_cell.angle_beta   90.00
_cell.angle_gamma   90.00
#
_symmetry.space_group_name_H-M   'P 1'
#
loop_
_entity.id
_entity.type
_entity.pdbx_description
1 polymer ?
#
loop_
_entity_poly.entity_id
_entity_poly.type
_entity_poly.pdbx_seq_one_letter_code
_entity_poly.pdbx_strand_id
1 'polypeptide(L)'
;MRTANQQRGLRQGDPLSPILFNLALEPLLMTINQDDSIIGYKYEIPTQSKEDYDKIQVHLDSYSSVSNAKFNQDKTEAFSLSGKMDQTWKDTLLVDNINKYYTNQSPVPFRYLGFYMVSTTVHRQWLQTKLLQTIRSTAMSYPSPNKFFCYDPILQRLRPKVLGEYDYKPGLCRILYRHLLVERTIQLQPFVWNFILQTVDSAEFEKSDTTVTDAFKAMDSWKYFNPAEYRSSNDEQLRKAALLIPAVELATFWETPMLLQARALWYRTLSKKLPITKFLHTIKTVSSSQCRLCNGAEDNLSHFMINCPIKQEIWSIIIPKYFPDLIITIPDILTTLLSLESPVPIRKRQRPKYFTILSTTHWTIWIYYWEHIINQTPFILDTIVNKITSHISILLDKPTNF
;
A
#
# COMPACT_ATOMS: atom_id res chain seq x y z
N MET A 1 28.90 18.60 21.45
CA MET A 1 27.55 18.49 20.86
C MET A 1 26.53 18.86 21.92
N ARG A 2 25.64 19.83 21.69
CA ARG A 2 24.52 20.11 22.60
C ARG A 2 23.43 19.07 22.33
N THR A 3 23.16 18.20 23.31
CA THR A 3 22.01 17.29 23.31
C THR A 3 20.75 18.11 23.51
N ALA A 4 19.92 18.22 22.47
CA ALA A 4 18.58 18.78 22.61
C ALA A 4 17.67 17.71 23.23
N ASN A 5 17.21 17.95 24.46
CA ASN A 5 16.23 17.08 25.11
C ASN A 5 14.84 17.41 24.58
N GLN A 6 14.26 16.49 23.81
CA GLN A 6 12.90 16.61 23.29
C GLN A 6 11.90 16.46 24.44
N GLN A 7 11.22 17.55 24.79
CA GLN A 7 10.23 17.56 25.87
C GLN A 7 8.81 17.18 25.40
N ARG A 8 8.50 17.37 24.11
CA ARG A 8 7.18 17.11 23.51
C ARG A 8 7.31 16.59 22.08
N GLY A 9 6.25 15.91 21.61
CA GLY A 9 6.14 15.40 20.25
C GLY A 9 6.85 14.06 20.03
N LEU A 10 6.49 13.39 18.93
CA LEU A 10 7.09 12.13 18.52
C LEU A 10 8.12 12.37 17.41
N ARG A 11 9.15 11.52 17.34
CA ARG A 11 10.19 11.65 16.32
C ARG A 11 9.63 11.26 14.95
N GLN A 12 9.74 12.16 13.96
CA GLN A 12 9.38 11.85 12.58
C GLN A 12 10.35 10.81 11.98
N GLY A 13 9.81 9.80 11.32
CA GLY A 13 10.58 8.67 10.77
C GLY A 13 10.82 7.50 11.74
N ASP A 14 10.39 7.63 13.00
CA ASP A 14 10.39 6.50 13.94
C ASP A 14 9.21 5.55 13.63
N PRO A 15 9.44 4.23 13.54
CA PRO A 15 8.40 3.25 13.22
C PRO A 15 7.27 3.15 14.25
N LEU A 16 7.46 3.59 15.51
CA LEU A 16 6.42 3.59 16.54
C LEU A 16 5.56 4.85 16.53
N SER A 17 6.08 5.96 16.00
CA SER A 17 5.39 7.25 15.99
C SER A 17 3.98 7.21 15.37
N PRO A 18 3.71 6.47 14.27
CA PRO A 18 2.35 6.40 13.72
C PRO A 18 1.34 5.73 14.66
N ILE A 19 1.75 4.69 15.38
CA ILE A 19 0.86 3.96 16.30
C ILE A 19 0.54 4.83 17.52
N LEU A 20 1.55 5.47 18.09
CA LEU A 20 1.38 6.36 19.23
C LEU A 20 0.55 7.60 18.88
N PHE A 21 0.69 8.12 17.65
CA PHE A 21 -0.16 9.19 17.14
C PHE A 21 -1.63 8.76 17.07
N ASN A 22 -1.92 7.58 16.51
CA ASN A 22 -3.28 7.07 16.47
C ASN A 22 -3.86 6.87 17.88
N LEU A 23 -3.07 6.31 18.81
CA LEU A 23 -3.51 6.10 20.19
C LEU A 23 -3.83 7.42 20.92
N ALA A 24 -3.06 8.48 20.64
CA ALA A 24 -3.34 9.80 21.19
C ALA A 24 -4.62 10.43 20.59
N LEU A 25 -4.90 10.18 19.30
CA LEU A 25 -6.06 10.71 18.59
C LEU A 25 -7.37 9.92 18.89
N GLU A 26 -7.25 8.65 19.25
CA GLU A 26 -8.38 7.74 19.48
C GLU A 26 -9.48 8.32 20.40
N PRO A 27 -9.17 8.96 21.56
CA PRO A 27 -10.20 9.52 22.43
C PRO A 27 -11.09 10.55 21.73
N LEU A 28 -10.52 11.41 20.86
CA LEU A 28 -11.30 12.37 20.07
C LEU A 28 -12.25 11.66 19.10
N LEU A 29 -11.77 10.61 18.43
CA LEU A 29 -12.58 9.85 17.48
C LEU A 29 -13.71 9.12 18.23
N MET A 30 -13.43 8.58 19.40
CA MET A 30 -14.43 7.92 20.24
C MET A 30 -15.50 8.90 20.72
N THR A 31 -15.15 10.09 21.20
CA THR A 31 -16.14 11.07 21.68
C THR A 31 -17.04 11.55 20.56
N ILE A 32 -16.51 11.75 19.35
CA ILE A 32 -17.32 12.12 18.17
C ILE A 32 -18.23 10.95 17.76
N ASN A 33 -17.71 9.72 17.70
CA ASN A 33 -18.48 8.56 17.24
C ASN A 33 -19.55 8.09 18.24
N GLN A 34 -19.40 8.41 19.52
CA GLN A 34 -20.37 8.08 20.58
C GLN A 34 -21.43 9.17 20.80
N ASP A 35 -21.28 10.32 20.14
CA ASP A 35 -22.26 11.39 20.20
C ASP A 35 -23.38 11.14 19.19
N ASP A 36 -24.44 10.45 19.63
CA ASP A 36 -25.63 10.15 18.82
C ASP A 36 -26.35 11.41 18.29
N SER A 37 -26.03 12.59 18.83
CA SER A 37 -26.57 13.85 18.33
C SER A 37 -25.89 14.28 17.03
N ILE A 38 -24.69 13.77 16.70
CA ILE A 38 -24.01 14.00 15.43
C ILE A 38 -24.57 13.03 14.40
N ILE A 39 -25.29 13.55 13.42
CA ILE A 39 -26.01 12.74 12.43
C ILE A 39 -25.12 12.49 11.20
N GLY A 40 -24.24 13.44 10.91
CA GLY A 40 -23.34 13.42 9.76
C GLY A 40 -24.08 13.62 8.44
N TYR A 41 -23.40 13.32 7.33
CA TYR A 41 -24.00 13.43 6.01
C TYR A 41 -24.96 12.26 5.76
N LYS A 42 -26.26 12.56 5.67
CA LYS A 42 -27.30 11.64 5.17
C LYS A 42 -27.87 12.18 3.87
N TYR A 43 -27.94 11.34 2.84
CA TYR A 43 -28.41 11.71 1.51
C TYR A 43 -29.83 12.34 1.51
N GLU A 44 -30.64 11.97 2.50
CA GLU A 44 -32.05 12.35 2.61
C GLU A 44 -32.29 13.63 3.44
N ILE A 45 -31.29 14.13 4.20
CA ILE A 45 -31.47 15.26 5.14
C ILE A 45 -30.42 16.35 4.86
N PRO A 46 -30.77 17.40 4.08
CA PRO A 46 -29.82 18.44 3.68
C PRO A 46 -29.46 19.47 4.78
N THR A 47 -30.28 19.59 5.84
CA THR A 47 -30.35 20.79 6.68
C THR A 47 -29.59 20.73 8.01
N GLN A 48 -29.09 19.57 8.46
CA GLN A 48 -28.47 19.42 9.79
C GLN A 48 -26.95 19.65 9.83
N SER A 49 -26.36 20.09 8.70
CA SER A 49 -24.90 20.17 8.56
C SER A 49 -24.22 21.19 9.50
N LYS A 50 -24.90 22.29 9.86
CA LYS A 50 -24.31 23.35 10.70
C LYS A 50 -24.30 22.99 12.18
N GLU A 51 -25.40 22.43 12.69
CA GLU A 51 -25.49 21.97 14.08
C GLU A 51 -24.46 20.89 14.37
N ASP A 52 -24.23 19.98 13.41
CA ASP A 52 -23.20 18.95 13.53
C ASP A 52 -21.78 19.53 13.52
N TYR A 53 -21.55 20.58 12.73
CA TYR A 53 -20.27 21.29 12.75
C TYR A 53 -20.00 21.97 14.10
N ASP A 54 -21.00 22.63 14.68
CA ASP A 54 -20.88 23.26 16.00
C ASP A 54 -20.59 22.21 17.10
N LYS A 55 -21.26 21.03 17.04
CA LYS A 55 -20.97 19.90 17.94
C LYS A 55 -19.55 19.38 17.78
N ILE A 56 -19.09 19.21 16.53
CA ILE A 56 -17.71 18.79 16.25
C ILE A 56 -16.72 19.79 16.85
N GLN A 57 -16.98 21.10 16.74
CA GLN A 57 -16.12 22.13 17.31
C GLN A 57 -16.01 21.99 18.84
N VAL A 58 -17.10 21.68 19.54
CA VAL A 58 -17.09 21.39 20.99
C VAL A 58 -16.20 20.18 21.34
N HIS A 59 -16.26 19.11 20.55
CA HIS A 59 -15.38 17.94 20.74
C HIS A 59 -13.91 18.27 20.49
N LEU A 60 -13.62 19.07 19.46
CA LEU A 60 -12.26 19.52 19.14
C LEU A 60 -11.70 20.38 20.28
N ASP A 61 -12.47 21.34 20.80
CA ASP A 61 -12.04 22.21 21.89
C ASP A 61 -11.80 21.43 23.19
N SER A 62 -12.70 20.49 23.50
CA SER A 62 -12.57 19.59 24.64
C SER A 62 -11.30 18.75 24.54
N TYR A 63 -11.05 18.14 23.38
CA TYR A 63 -9.84 17.36 23.15
C TYR A 63 -8.57 18.23 23.21
N SER A 64 -8.59 19.43 22.64
CA SER A 64 -7.47 20.38 22.70
C SER A 64 -7.13 20.76 24.15
N SER A 65 -8.13 20.94 25.00
CA SER A 65 -7.94 21.29 26.42
C SER A 65 -7.21 20.20 27.21
N VAL A 66 -7.46 18.92 26.92
CA VAL A 66 -6.86 17.78 27.65
C VAL A 66 -5.56 17.29 27.03
N SER A 67 -5.45 17.29 25.70
CA SER A 67 -4.29 16.75 24.98
C SER A 67 -3.18 17.79 24.78
N ASN A 68 -3.48 19.08 24.96
CA ASN A 68 -2.65 20.20 24.49
C ASN A 68 -2.37 20.20 22.97
N ALA A 69 -3.08 19.38 22.20
CA ALA A 69 -3.00 19.41 20.74
C ALA A 69 -3.66 20.69 20.22
N LYS A 70 -3.10 21.27 19.16
CA LYS A 70 -3.65 22.44 18.48
C LYS A 70 -4.14 22.06 17.10
N PHE A 71 -5.39 22.35 16.81
CA PHE A 71 -5.92 22.26 15.46
C PHE A 71 -5.39 23.42 14.62
N ASN A 72 -4.93 23.09 13.42
CA ASN A 72 -4.38 24.09 12.52
C ASN A 72 -5.50 24.59 11.59
N GLN A 73 -6.21 25.62 12.04
CA GLN A 73 -7.31 26.24 11.29
C GLN A 73 -6.86 26.76 9.92
N ASP A 74 -5.63 27.27 9.79
CA ASP A 74 -5.07 27.74 8.51
C ASP A 74 -4.90 26.61 7.47
N LYS A 75 -4.76 25.37 7.94
CA LYS A 75 -4.67 24.16 7.12
C LYS A 75 -6.02 23.45 6.98
N THR A 76 -7.03 23.84 7.75
CA THR A 76 -8.39 23.30 7.59
C THR A 76 -8.96 23.83 6.27
N GLU A 77 -9.57 22.94 5.51
CA GLU A 77 -10.18 23.25 4.22
C GLU A 77 -11.58 22.65 4.21
N ALA A 78 -12.56 23.43 3.76
CA ALA A 78 -13.94 23.01 3.58
C ALA A 78 -14.25 22.85 2.09
N PHE A 79 -15.22 22.00 1.74
CA PHE A 79 -15.71 21.89 0.37
C PHE A 79 -17.19 21.58 0.34
N SER A 80 -17.88 22.09 -0.69
CA SER A 80 -19.31 21.87 -0.89
C SER A 80 -19.57 20.52 -1.58
N LEU A 81 -20.35 19.65 -0.95
CA LEU A 81 -20.77 18.36 -1.52
C LEU A 81 -21.71 18.54 -2.73
N SER A 82 -22.57 19.56 -2.70
CA SER A 82 -23.42 19.92 -3.84
C SER A 82 -22.64 20.65 -4.95
N GLY A 83 -21.41 21.08 -4.64
CA GLY A 83 -20.61 21.96 -5.45
C GLY A 83 -21.09 23.42 -5.44
N LYS A 84 -22.27 23.76 -4.92
CA LYS A 84 -22.74 25.16 -4.88
C LYS A 84 -22.15 25.92 -3.69
N MET A 85 -21.92 27.22 -3.87
CA MET A 85 -21.55 28.12 -2.78
C MET A 85 -22.78 28.36 -1.88
N ASP A 86 -22.63 28.13 -0.59
CA ASP A 86 -23.59 28.55 0.42
C ASP A 86 -22.99 29.72 1.23
N GLN A 87 -23.66 30.86 1.21
CA GLN A 87 -23.19 32.08 1.86
C GLN A 87 -23.18 31.94 3.39
N THR A 88 -24.15 31.21 3.95
CA THR A 88 -24.23 30.92 5.39
C THR A 88 -23.01 30.14 5.86
N TRP A 89 -22.60 29.15 5.06
CA TRP A 89 -21.40 28.36 5.32
C TRP A 89 -20.14 29.18 5.15
N LYS A 90 -20.06 30.00 4.10
CA LYS A 90 -18.92 30.90 3.89
C LYS A 90 -18.70 31.82 5.09
N ASP A 91 -19.77 32.44 5.60
CA ASP A 91 -19.67 33.35 6.74
C ASP A 91 -19.32 32.60 8.04
N THR A 92 -19.90 31.42 8.26
CA THR A 92 -19.57 30.57 9.43
C THR A 92 -18.09 30.15 9.42
N LEU A 93 -17.59 29.66 8.29
CA LEU A 93 -16.20 29.24 8.14
C LEU A 93 -15.20 30.40 8.30
N LEU A 94 -15.58 31.61 7.86
CA LEU A 94 -14.75 32.81 8.04
C LEU A 94 -14.63 33.22 9.51
N VAL A 95 -15.69 33.06 10.31
CA VAL A 95 -15.63 33.28 11.77
C VAL A 95 -14.61 32.37 12.43
N ASP A 96 -14.46 31.14 11.93
CA ASP A 96 -13.53 30.14 12.46
C ASP A 96 -12.13 30.16 11.80
N ASN A 97 -11.81 31.24 11.06
CA ASN A 97 -10.56 31.40 10.31
C ASN A 97 -10.30 30.33 9.22
N ILE A 98 -11.34 29.66 8.73
CA ILE A 98 -11.25 28.69 7.63
C ILE A 98 -11.43 29.42 6.30
N ASN A 99 -10.30 29.86 5.73
CA ASN A 99 -10.29 30.69 4.53
C ASN A 99 -10.47 29.91 3.21
N LYS A 100 -10.40 28.58 3.25
CA LYS A 100 -10.43 27.72 2.07
C LYS A 100 -11.74 26.95 1.99
N TYR A 101 -12.68 27.47 1.20
CA TYR A 101 -13.95 26.82 0.91
C TYR A 101 -14.10 26.54 -0.59
N TYR A 102 -14.01 25.26 -0.97
CA TYR A 102 -14.04 24.83 -2.37
C TYR A 102 -15.47 24.58 -2.87
N THR A 103 -15.76 25.09 -4.06
CA THR A 103 -17.05 24.95 -4.74
C THR A 103 -16.83 24.63 -6.23
N ASN A 104 -17.89 24.51 -7.01
CA ASN A 104 -17.84 24.33 -8.46
C ASN A 104 -17.33 25.58 -9.19
N GLN A 105 -17.37 26.75 -8.55
CA GLN A 105 -16.84 28.01 -9.06
C GLN A 105 -15.35 28.19 -8.72
N SER A 106 -14.79 27.34 -7.87
CA SER A 106 -13.36 27.39 -7.57
C SER A 106 -12.54 27.20 -8.85
N PRO A 107 -11.41 27.90 -9.01
CA PRO A 107 -10.54 27.72 -10.17
C PRO A 107 -9.77 26.38 -10.11
N VAL A 108 -9.70 25.78 -8.91
CA VAL A 108 -8.92 24.58 -8.61
C VAL A 108 -9.81 23.57 -7.89
N PRO A 109 -9.80 22.28 -8.28
CA PRO A 109 -10.53 21.24 -7.57
C PRO A 109 -9.96 20.98 -6.17
N PHE A 110 -10.85 20.66 -5.22
CA PHE A 110 -10.48 20.21 -3.88
C PHE A 110 -9.58 18.96 -3.95
N ARG A 111 -8.55 18.91 -3.11
CA ARG A 111 -7.56 17.82 -3.09
C ARG A 111 -7.66 17.04 -1.78
N TYR A 112 -7.93 15.75 -1.88
CA TYR A 112 -7.95 14.84 -0.73
C TYR A 112 -7.06 13.63 -0.98
N LEU A 113 -6.09 13.39 -0.08
CA LEU A 113 -5.14 12.26 -0.16
C LEU A 113 -4.43 12.11 -1.52
N GLY A 114 -4.15 13.24 -2.19
CA GLY A 114 -3.52 13.23 -3.51
C GLY A 114 -4.48 13.17 -4.70
N PHE A 115 -5.76 12.91 -4.46
CA PHE A 115 -6.81 12.88 -5.48
C PHE A 115 -7.52 14.23 -5.58
N TYR A 116 -7.80 14.68 -6.80
CA TYR A 116 -8.53 15.92 -7.05
C TYR A 116 -10.00 15.60 -7.34
N MET A 117 -10.91 16.21 -6.59
CA MET A 117 -12.35 16.06 -6.77
C MET A 117 -12.83 17.01 -7.88
N VAL A 118 -12.98 16.45 -9.08
CA VAL A 118 -13.39 17.20 -10.28
C VAL A 118 -14.91 17.23 -10.39
N SER A 119 -15.48 18.42 -10.28
CA SER A 119 -16.93 18.67 -10.41
C SER A 119 -17.33 19.49 -11.65
N THR A 120 -16.38 20.13 -12.33
CA THR A 120 -16.64 20.99 -13.51
C THR A 120 -15.66 20.74 -14.64
N THR A 121 -16.00 21.23 -15.84
CA THR A 121 -15.11 21.20 -17.00
C THR A 121 -13.82 21.99 -16.75
N VAL A 122 -13.91 23.12 -16.04
CA VAL A 122 -12.75 23.94 -15.65
C VAL A 122 -11.81 23.14 -14.74
N HIS A 123 -12.34 22.46 -13.72
CA HIS A 123 -11.56 21.57 -12.86
C HIS A 123 -10.87 20.45 -13.64
N ARG A 124 -11.57 19.87 -14.64
CA ARG A 124 -11.02 18.82 -15.50
C ARG A 124 -9.84 19.34 -16.32
N GLN A 125 -10.01 20.48 -16.98
CA GLN A 125 -8.95 21.12 -17.77
C GLN A 125 -7.74 21.47 -16.90
N TRP A 126 -7.98 22.05 -15.72
CA TRP A 126 -6.91 22.35 -14.77
C TRP A 126 -6.15 21.09 -14.34
N LEU A 127 -6.87 20.02 -13.98
CA LEU A 127 -6.25 18.77 -13.55
C LEU A 127 -5.41 18.16 -14.67
N GLN A 128 -5.90 18.18 -15.90
CA GLN A 128 -5.17 17.71 -17.06
C GLN A 128 -3.85 18.48 -17.23
N THR A 129 -3.90 19.81 -17.21
CA THR A 129 -2.70 20.66 -17.31
C THR A 129 -1.72 20.37 -16.17
N LYS A 130 -2.22 20.23 -14.93
CA LYS A 130 -1.38 19.94 -13.77
C LYS A 130 -0.72 18.55 -13.84
N LEU A 131 -1.46 17.54 -14.28
CA LEU A 131 -0.91 16.20 -14.49
C LEU A 131 0.21 16.22 -15.55
N LEU A 132 -0.02 16.91 -16.68
CA LEU A 132 0.99 17.08 -17.72
C LEU A 132 2.24 17.81 -17.18
N GLN A 133 2.06 18.90 -16.43
CA GLN A 133 3.18 19.60 -15.79
C GLN A 133 3.92 18.74 -14.77
N THR A 134 3.20 17.93 -13.98
CA THR A 134 3.80 17.01 -13.02
C THR A 134 4.60 15.92 -13.73
N ILE A 135 4.06 15.35 -14.80
CA ILE A 135 4.78 14.37 -15.64
C ILE A 135 6.02 15.01 -16.26
N ARG A 136 5.91 16.23 -16.79
CA ARG A 136 7.05 16.97 -17.40
C ARG A 136 8.13 17.28 -16.38
N SER A 137 7.78 17.88 -15.24
CA SER A 137 8.73 18.21 -14.18
C SER A 137 9.38 16.94 -13.62
N THR A 138 8.62 15.87 -13.44
CA THR A 138 9.16 14.56 -13.04
C THR A 138 10.11 14.03 -14.11
N ALA A 139 9.72 14.00 -15.37
CA ALA A 139 10.54 13.54 -16.50
C ALA A 139 11.83 14.37 -16.69
N MET A 140 11.77 15.69 -16.46
CA MET A 140 12.94 16.59 -16.54
C MET A 140 13.84 16.51 -15.29
N SER A 141 13.28 16.24 -14.12
CA SER A 141 14.03 16.05 -12.87
C SER A 141 14.81 14.73 -12.83
N TYR A 142 14.43 13.76 -13.67
CA TYR A 142 15.28 12.61 -13.94
C TYR A 142 16.46 13.05 -14.82
N PRO A 143 17.72 12.88 -14.38
CA PRO A 143 18.88 13.20 -15.20
C PRO A 143 18.99 12.14 -16.31
N SER A 144 18.33 12.40 -17.45
CA SER A 144 18.56 11.88 -18.80
C SER A 144 17.23 11.90 -19.55
N PRO A 145 17.09 12.70 -20.62
CA PRO A 145 16.11 12.39 -21.63
C PRO A 145 16.55 11.05 -22.25
N ASN A 146 15.66 10.06 -22.15
CA ASN A 146 15.68 8.84 -22.96
C ASN A 146 16.83 7.82 -22.66
N LYS A 147 16.65 7.04 -21.59
CA LYS A 147 17.58 5.98 -21.14
C LYS A 147 17.57 4.70 -21.99
N PHE A 148 16.51 4.47 -22.76
CA PHE A 148 16.32 3.23 -23.54
C PHE A 148 16.03 3.47 -25.02
N PHE A 149 15.38 4.57 -25.37
CA PHE A 149 15.22 5.00 -26.76
C PHE A 149 16.13 6.18 -27.05
N CYS A 150 16.51 6.39 -28.29
CA CYS A 150 17.17 7.59 -28.78
C CYS A 150 16.55 7.99 -30.11
N TYR A 151 16.60 9.28 -30.44
CA TYR A 151 16.24 9.73 -31.77
C TYR A 151 17.40 9.44 -32.71
N ASP A 152 17.11 8.77 -33.83
CA ASP A 152 18.06 8.55 -34.91
C ASP A 152 17.94 9.72 -35.91
N PRO A 153 18.90 10.65 -35.96
CA PRO A 153 18.82 11.81 -36.84
C PRO A 153 18.95 11.45 -38.32
N ILE A 154 19.52 10.28 -38.65
CA ILE A 154 19.66 9.82 -40.04
C ILE A 154 18.33 9.25 -40.52
N LEU A 155 17.69 8.44 -39.68
CA LEU A 155 16.41 7.80 -39.99
C LEU A 155 15.19 8.66 -39.57
N GLN A 156 15.43 9.83 -38.99
CA GLN A 156 14.43 10.76 -38.44
C GLN A 156 13.37 10.06 -37.59
N ARG A 157 13.73 9.06 -36.77
CA ARG A 157 12.76 8.26 -36.00
C ARG A 157 13.28 7.86 -34.64
N LEU A 158 12.39 7.42 -33.76
CA LEU A 158 12.79 6.86 -32.47
C LEU A 158 13.32 5.43 -32.65
N ARG A 159 14.47 5.10 -32.07
CA ARG A 159 14.99 3.73 -32.04
C ARG A 159 15.43 3.35 -30.63
N PRO A 160 15.42 2.05 -30.26
CA PRO A 160 16.11 1.61 -29.06
C PRO A 160 17.61 1.94 -29.14
N LYS A 161 18.19 2.33 -28.00
CA LYS A 161 19.64 2.48 -27.82
C LYS A 161 20.31 1.12 -27.98
N VAL A 162 21.48 1.08 -28.60
CA VAL A 162 22.29 -0.15 -28.75
C VAL A 162 23.19 -0.39 -27.53
N LEU A 163 23.81 -1.58 -27.43
CA LEU A 163 24.59 -2.03 -26.27
C LEU A 163 25.77 -1.11 -25.88
N GLY A 164 26.21 -0.22 -26.79
CA GLY A 164 27.25 0.79 -26.52
C GLY A 164 26.72 2.19 -26.13
N GLU A 165 25.41 2.43 -26.20
CA GLU A 165 24.77 3.75 -25.96
C GLU A 165 24.07 3.82 -24.58
N TYR A 166 24.20 2.77 -23.77
CA TYR A 166 23.58 2.69 -22.45
C TYR A 166 24.44 3.33 -21.37
N ASP A 167 24.14 4.58 -21.03
CA ASP A 167 24.91 5.36 -20.03
C ASP A 167 24.54 5.01 -18.57
N TYR A 168 23.42 4.31 -18.35
CA TYR A 168 22.91 4.00 -17.00
C TYR A 168 22.34 2.58 -16.94
N LYS A 169 22.89 1.75 -16.03
CA LYS A 169 22.49 0.35 -15.76
C LYS A 169 22.26 -0.49 -17.04
N PRO A 170 23.30 -0.71 -17.88
CA PRO A 170 23.21 -1.40 -19.17
C PRO A 170 22.57 -2.80 -19.10
N GLY A 171 22.75 -3.52 -17.98
CA GLY A 171 22.11 -4.82 -17.76
C GLY A 171 20.58 -4.74 -17.65
N LEU A 172 20.00 -3.66 -17.14
CA LEU A 172 18.53 -3.47 -17.14
C LEU A 172 18.02 -3.15 -18.54
N CYS A 173 18.73 -2.32 -19.29
CA CYS A 173 18.37 -1.99 -20.67
C CYS A 173 18.42 -3.23 -21.56
N ARG A 174 19.43 -4.10 -21.41
CA ARG A 174 19.50 -5.39 -22.12
C ARG A 174 18.34 -6.33 -21.80
N ILE A 175 17.92 -6.37 -20.53
CA ILE A 175 16.75 -7.12 -20.09
C ILE A 175 15.49 -6.55 -20.75
N LEU A 176 15.29 -5.23 -20.68
CA LEU A 176 14.14 -4.56 -21.31
C LEU A 176 14.10 -4.81 -22.83
N TYR A 177 15.22 -4.74 -23.53
CA TYR A 177 15.33 -5.07 -24.95
C TYR A 177 14.87 -6.50 -25.25
N ARG A 178 15.33 -7.46 -24.44
CA ARG A 178 14.93 -8.87 -24.55
C ARG A 178 13.43 -9.05 -24.32
N HIS A 179 12.87 -8.44 -23.26
CA HIS A 179 11.45 -8.55 -22.94
C HIS A 179 10.54 -7.88 -23.99
N LEU A 180 11.01 -6.80 -24.63
CA LEU A 180 10.21 -5.98 -25.55
C LEU A 180 10.25 -6.53 -26.99
N LEU A 181 11.42 -6.95 -27.48
CA LEU A 181 11.59 -7.36 -28.88
C LEU A 181 11.67 -8.88 -29.09
N VAL A 182 12.21 -9.62 -28.12
CA VAL A 182 12.41 -11.07 -28.25
C VAL A 182 11.27 -11.84 -27.60
N GLU A 183 11.01 -11.58 -26.32
CA GLU A 183 10.05 -12.34 -25.51
C GLU A 183 8.63 -11.74 -25.56
N ARG A 184 8.48 -10.51 -26.05
CA ARG A 184 7.20 -9.76 -26.16
C ARG A 184 6.35 -9.73 -24.88
N THR A 185 6.99 -9.85 -23.72
CA THR A 185 6.34 -9.81 -22.41
C THR A 185 6.04 -8.39 -21.95
N ILE A 186 6.74 -7.40 -22.49
CA ILE A 186 6.46 -5.97 -22.30
C ILE A 186 5.98 -5.40 -23.63
N GLN A 187 4.77 -4.86 -23.64
CA GLN A 187 4.19 -4.20 -24.81
C GLN A 187 4.31 -2.68 -24.68
N LEU A 188 4.83 -2.04 -25.72
CA LEU A 188 4.71 -0.59 -25.86
C LEU A 188 3.26 -0.22 -26.18
N GLN A 189 2.85 0.95 -25.70
CA GLN A 189 1.55 1.50 -26.09
C GLN A 189 1.50 1.67 -27.62
N PRO A 190 0.37 1.34 -28.28
CA PRO A 190 0.26 1.33 -29.74
C PRO A 190 0.76 2.60 -30.42
N PHE A 191 0.49 3.77 -29.84
CA PHE A 191 0.91 5.06 -30.39
C PHE A 191 2.43 5.25 -30.43
N VAL A 192 3.19 4.59 -29.55
CA VAL A 192 4.66 4.69 -29.51
C VAL A 192 5.29 4.05 -30.75
N TRP A 193 4.67 3.00 -31.30
CA TRP A 193 5.15 2.35 -32.51
C TRP A 193 5.15 3.26 -33.72
N ASN A 194 4.22 4.22 -33.79
CA ASN A 194 4.20 5.19 -34.89
C ASN A 194 5.51 5.99 -34.94
N PHE A 195 6.02 6.43 -33.79
CA PHE A 195 7.27 7.17 -33.70
C PHE A 195 8.53 6.31 -33.94
N ILE A 196 8.40 4.98 -33.87
CA ILE A 196 9.51 4.03 -34.11
C ILE A 196 9.54 3.57 -35.57
N LEU A 197 8.36 3.34 -36.15
CA LEU A 197 8.20 2.79 -37.49
C LEU A 197 8.18 3.86 -38.57
N GLN A 198 7.72 5.07 -38.24
CA GLN A 198 7.56 6.17 -39.20
C GLN A 198 8.63 7.25 -38.98
N THR A 199 8.99 7.93 -40.06
CA THR A 199 9.84 9.12 -40.03
C THR A 199 9.06 10.28 -39.42
N VAL A 200 9.68 11.00 -38.51
CA VAL A 200 9.12 12.09 -37.73
C VAL A 200 9.86 13.36 -38.13
N ASP A 201 9.17 14.25 -38.82
CA ASP A 201 9.76 15.50 -39.31
C ASP A 201 10.07 16.42 -38.12
N SER A 202 11.36 16.73 -37.96
CA SER A 202 11.85 17.49 -36.80
C SER A 202 11.36 18.94 -36.80
N ALA A 203 10.91 19.46 -37.95
CA ALA A 203 10.31 20.79 -38.08
C ALA A 203 8.89 20.91 -37.47
N GLU A 204 8.17 19.79 -37.24
CA GLU A 204 6.84 19.80 -36.60
C GLU A 204 6.92 19.91 -35.07
N PHE A 205 8.06 19.60 -34.45
CA PHE A 205 8.19 19.57 -32.98
C PHE A 205 8.33 20.96 -32.34
N GLU A 206 8.78 21.98 -33.09
CA GLU A 206 8.77 23.37 -32.59
C GLU A 206 7.37 23.99 -32.62
N LYS A 207 6.43 23.39 -33.36
CA LYS A 207 5.03 23.83 -33.41
C LYS A 207 4.11 22.75 -32.87
N SER A 208 3.91 22.86 -31.55
CA SER A 208 2.82 22.34 -30.74
C SER A 208 3.00 20.96 -30.08
N ASP A 209 3.15 21.05 -28.76
CA ASP A 209 2.96 20.06 -27.67
C ASP A 209 1.62 19.27 -27.71
N THR A 210 0.87 19.38 -28.80
CA THR A 210 -0.51 18.91 -28.96
C THR A 210 -0.57 17.47 -29.46
N THR A 211 0.41 16.97 -30.21
CA THR A 211 0.32 15.64 -30.86
C THR A 211 0.18 14.47 -29.88
N VAL A 212 1.04 14.38 -28.85
CA VAL A 212 0.93 13.32 -27.83
C VAL A 212 -0.31 13.53 -26.95
N THR A 213 -0.59 14.78 -26.59
CA THR A 213 -1.73 15.14 -25.73
C THR A 213 -3.06 14.86 -26.42
N ASP A 214 -3.15 15.13 -27.72
CA ASP A 214 -4.33 14.90 -28.55
C ASP A 214 -4.45 13.43 -28.94
N ALA A 215 -3.34 12.72 -29.16
CA ALA A 215 -3.36 11.26 -29.27
C ALA A 215 -3.89 10.59 -27.99
N PHE A 216 -3.49 11.08 -26.81
CA PHE A 216 -3.97 10.57 -25.53
C PHE A 216 -5.46 10.89 -25.30
N LYS A 217 -5.92 12.10 -25.66
CA LYS A 217 -7.34 12.48 -25.65
C LYS A 217 -8.17 11.72 -26.69
N ALA A 218 -7.58 11.32 -27.80
CA ALA A 218 -8.24 10.58 -28.88
C ALA A 218 -8.40 9.09 -28.56
N MET A 219 -7.73 8.56 -27.53
CA MET A 219 -7.98 7.21 -27.05
C MET A 219 -9.42 7.07 -26.58
N ASP A 220 -10.11 6.02 -27.04
CA ASP A 220 -11.51 5.76 -26.66
C ASP A 220 -11.69 5.69 -25.13
N SER A 221 -10.69 5.15 -24.41
CA SER A 221 -10.67 5.09 -22.95
C SER A 221 -10.75 6.46 -22.26
N TRP A 222 -10.21 7.51 -22.88
CA TRP A 222 -10.27 8.89 -22.38
C TRP A 222 -11.49 9.64 -22.89
N LYS A 223 -11.87 9.43 -24.16
CA LYS A 223 -13.03 10.05 -24.79
C LYS A 223 -14.33 9.66 -24.10
N TYR A 224 -14.43 8.40 -23.66
CA TYR A 224 -15.57 7.86 -22.92
C TYR A 224 -15.28 7.66 -21.42
N PHE A 225 -14.24 8.33 -20.89
CA PHE A 225 -13.90 8.19 -19.48
C PHE A 225 -15.03 8.69 -18.58
N ASN A 226 -15.75 7.74 -17.97
CA ASN A 226 -16.73 7.98 -16.93
C ASN A 226 -16.13 7.54 -15.58
N PRO A 227 -15.92 8.45 -14.61
CA PRO A 227 -15.37 8.08 -13.31
C PRO A 227 -16.18 7.02 -12.57
N ALA A 228 -17.50 6.96 -12.75
CA ALA A 228 -18.36 5.97 -12.10
C ALA A 228 -18.17 4.58 -12.72
N GLU A 229 -18.19 4.47 -14.05
CA GLU A 229 -17.95 3.20 -14.77
C GLU A 229 -16.51 2.71 -14.61
N TYR A 230 -15.54 3.63 -14.63
CA TYR A 230 -14.14 3.31 -14.34
C TYR A 230 -13.98 2.78 -12.91
N ARG A 231 -14.62 3.39 -11.91
CA ARG A 231 -14.58 2.89 -10.53
C ARG A 231 -15.30 1.55 -10.41
N SER A 232 -16.44 1.36 -11.07
CA SER A 232 -17.18 0.09 -11.05
C SER A 232 -16.42 -1.06 -11.71
N SER A 233 -15.74 -0.81 -12.83
CA SER A 233 -14.90 -1.81 -13.50
C SER A 233 -13.63 -2.10 -12.69
N ASN A 234 -13.02 -1.09 -12.05
CA ASN A 234 -11.93 -1.31 -11.10
C ASN A 234 -12.40 -1.97 -9.80
N ASP A 235 -13.65 -1.76 -9.34
CA ASP A 235 -14.18 -2.41 -8.13
C ASP A 235 -14.21 -3.93 -8.32
N GLU A 236 -14.55 -4.43 -9.51
CA GLU A 236 -14.49 -5.86 -9.81
C GLU A 236 -13.05 -6.40 -9.77
N GLN A 237 -12.08 -5.64 -10.29
CA GLN A 237 -10.66 -6.00 -10.21
C GLN A 237 -10.10 -5.88 -8.78
N LEU A 238 -10.52 -4.88 -8.02
CA LEU A 238 -10.15 -4.66 -6.63
C LEU A 238 -10.78 -5.72 -5.73
N ARG A 239 -11.99 -6.20 -6.01
CA ARG A 239 -12.62 -7.35 -5.34
C ARG A 239 -11.89 -8.66 -5.65
N LYS A 240 -11.41 -8.85 -6.88
CA LYS A 240 -10.53 -9.98 -7.26
C LYS A 240 -9.14 -9.89 -6.59
N ALA A 241 -8.66 -8.69 -6.31
CA ALA A 241 -7.39 -8.44 -5.63
C ALA A 241 -7.51 -8.35 -4.09
N ALA A 242 -8.72 -8.12 -3.57
CA ALA A 242 -9.01 -8.12 -2.15
C ALA A 242 -8.82 -9.53 -1.60
N LEU A 243 -8.28 -9.61 -0.39
CA LEU A 243 -8.19 -10.87 0.33
C LEU A 243 -9.62 -11.39 0.51
N LEU A 244 -9.99 -12.44 -0.22
CA LEU A 244 -11.26 -13.18 -0.10
C LEU A 244 -11.28 -13.97 1.22
N ILE A 245 -11.05 -13.27 2.33
CA ILE A 245 -11.04 -13.84 3.68
C ILE A 245 -12.43 -13.57 4.28
N PRO A 246 -13.18 -14.61 4.68
CA PRO A 246 -14.45 -14.43 5.35
C PRO A 246 -14.32 -13.58 6.62
N ALA A 247 -15.28 -12.70 6.87
CA ALA A 247 -15.24 -11.78 8.03
C ALA A 247 -15.08 -12.51 9.37
N VAL A 248 -15.66 -13.71 9.51
CA VAL A 248 -15.55 -14.56 10.71
C VAL A 248 -14.10 -15.01 10.94
N GLU A 249 -13.38 -15.36 9.87
CA GLU A 249 -11.98 -15.78 9.96
C GLU A 249 -11.07 -14.61 10.30
N LEU A 250 -11.38 -13.45 9.74
CA LEU A 250 -10.67 -12.22 10.03
C LEU A 250 -10.89 -11.79 11.49
N ALA A 251 -12.12 -11.83 12.00
CA ALA A 251 -12.43 -11.57 13.41
C ALA A 251 -11.67 -12.52 14.34
N THR A 252 -11.73 -13.83 14.05
CA THR A 252 -10.98 -14.85 14.81
C THR A 252 -9.48 -14.56 14.82
N PHE A 253 -8.91 -14.15 13.69
CA PHE A 253 -7.50 -13.77 13.58
C PHE A 253 -7.13 -12.55 14.44
N TRP A 254 -7.97 -11.51 14.46
CA TRP A 254 -7.71 -10.31 15.27
C TRP A 254 -7.87 -10.56 16.77
N GLU A 255 -8.86 -11.37 17.16
CA GLU A 255 -9.15 -11.72 18.55
C GLU A 255 -8.16 -12.74 19.13
N THR A 256 -7.52 -13.56 18.29
CA THR A 256 -6.59 -14.59 18.74
C THR A 256 -5.39 -13.98 19.48
N PRO A 257 -5.01 -14.52 20.67
CA PRO A 257 -3.82 -14.10 21.38
C PRO A 257 -2.57 -14.47 20.58
N MET A 258 -1.84 -13.45 20.14
CA MET A 258 -0.57 -13.60 19.42
C MET A 258 0.32 -12.39 19.69
N LEU A 259 1.64 -12.59 19.54
CA LEU A 259 2.58 -11.47 19.55
C LEU A 259 2.23 -10.49 18.43
N LEU A 260 2.24 -9.20 18.73
CA LEU A 260 1.89 -8.15 17.76
C LEU A 260 2.78 -8.24 16.50
N GLN A 261 4.06 -8.56 16.69
CA GLN A 261 5.03 -8.74 15.62
C GLN A 261 4.70 -9.96 14.76
N ALA A 262 4.22 -11.04 15.38
CA ALA A 262 3.77 -12.24 14.67
C ALA A 262 2.50 -11.96 13.86
N ARG A 263 1.55 -11.20 14.42
CA ARG A 263 0.35 -10.73 13.71
C ARG A 263 0.70 -9.87 12.50
N ALA A 264 1.60 -8.90 12.68
CA ALA A 264 2.05 -8.02 11.61
C ALA A 264 2.73 -8.81 10.47
N LEU A 265 3.55 -9.80 10.81
CA LEU A 265 4.15 -10.68 9.82
C LEU A 265 3.10 -11.50 9.07
N TRP A 266 2.15 -12.12 9.78
CA TRP A 266 1.10 -12.90 9.14
C TRP A 266 0.21 -12.03 8.24
N TYR A 267 -0.12 -10.81 8.66
CA TYR A 267 -0.84 -9.87 7.80
C TYR A 267 -0.08 -9.54 6.49
N ARG A 268 1.26 -9.41 6.56
CA ARG A 268 2.10 -9.25 5.35
C ARG A 268 2.10 -10.51 4.48
N THR A 269 2.05 -11.68 5.09
CA THR A 269 1.89 -12.96 4.40
C THR A 269 0.58 -13.00 3.62
N LEU A 270 -0.55 -12.71 4.28
CA LEU A 270 -1.88 -12.65 3.66
C LEU A 270 -1.84 -11.67 2.47
N SER A 271 -1.28 -10.47 2.69
CA SER A 271 -1.13 -9.44 1.67
C SER A 271 -0.12 -9.77 0.55
N LYS A 272 0.59 -10.91 0.64
CA LYS A 272 1.67 -11.33 -0.29
C LYS A 272 2.81 -10.30 -0.43
N LYS A 273 3.10 -9.55 0.64
CA LYS A 273 4.10 -8.47 0.69
C LYS A 273 5.35 -8.84 1.49
N LEU A 274 5.77 -10.10 1.42
CA LEU A 274 7.03 -10.54 2.05
C LEU A 274 8.22 -10.31 1.10
N PRO A 275 9.36 -9.79 1.58
CA PRO A 275 10.61 -9.66 0.82
C PRO A 275 11.29 -11.02 0.59
N ILE A 276 10.66 -11.88 -0.21
CA ILE A 276 11.18 -13.19 -0.61
C ILE A 276 12.37 -13.05 -1.57
N THR A 277 13.27 -14.04 -1.62
CA THR A 277 14.52 -13.91 -2.41
C THR A 277 14.24 -13.77 -3.90
N LYS A 278 13.19 -14.40 -4.45
CA LYS A 278 12.74 -14.16 -5.83
C LYS A 278 12.46 -12.68 -6.11
N PHE A 279 11.71 -12.03 -5.22
CA PHE A 279 11.41 -10.60 -5.34
C PHE A 279 12.68 -9.75 -5.20
N LEU A 280 13.53 -10.06 -4.23
CA LEU A 280 14.80 -9.38 -4.03
C LEU A 280 15.74 -9.50 -5.25
N HIS A 281 15.71 -10.64 -5.93
CA HIS A 281 16.46 -10.85 -7.17
C HIS A 281 15.88 -10.00 -8.31
N THR A 282 14.55 -9.92 -8.43
CA THR A 282 13.89 -9.05 -9.41
C THR A 282 14.30 -7.58 -9.24
N ILE A 283 14.44 -7.11 -8.00
CA ILE A 283 14.92 -5.73 -7.71
C ILE A 283 16.45 -5.61 -7.62
N LYS A 284 17.18 -6.70 -7.92
CA LYS A 284 18.66 -6.78 -7.96
C LYS A 284 19.37 -6.48 -6.65
N THR A 285 18.72 -6.76 -5.52
CA THR A 285 19.35 -6.70 -4.19
C THR A 285 20.16 -7.95 -3.89
N VAL A 286 19.87 -9.07 -4.55
CA VAL A 286 20.59 -10.35 -4.43
C VAL A 286 20.95 -10.89 -5.81
N SER A 287 21.99 -11.73 -5.88
CA SER A 287 22.55 -12.27 -7.13
C SER A 287 21.82 -13.48 -7.71
N SER A 288 21.00 -14.16 -6.90
CA SER A 288 20.26 -15.37 -7.29
C SER A 288 18.83 -15.34 -6.73
N SER A 289 17.88 -15.98 -7.42
CA SER A 289 16.51 -16.21 -6.93
C SER A 289 16.37 -17.47 -6.07
N GLN A 290 17.44 -18.23 -5.89
CA GLN A 290 17.45 -19.44 -5.06
C GLN A 290 17.28 -19.12 -3.58
N CYS A 291 16.71 -20.07 -2.85
CA CYS A 291 16.55 -19.98 -1.40
C CYS A 291 17.92 -19.89 -0.70
N ARG A 292 18.13 -18.81 0.05
CA ARG A 292 19.37 -18.55 0.79
C ARG A 292 19.57 -19.39 2.05
N LEU A 293 18.67 -20.35 2.31
CA LEU A 293 18.84 -21.36 3.36
C LEU A 293 19.24 -22.72 2.79
N CYS A 294 18.42 -23.29 1.90
CA CYS A 294 18.68 -24.64 1.37
C CYS A 294 19.50 -24.63 0.07
N ASN A 295 19.68 -23.48 -0.58
CA ASN A 295 20.37 -23.31 -1.87
C ASN A 295 19.85 -24.20 -3.02
N GLY A 296 18.68 -24.84 -2.86
CA GLY A 296 18.13 -25.78 -3.83
C GLY A 296 17.17 -25.12 -4.82
N ALA A 297 15.95 -24.84 -4.37
CA ALA A 297 14.87 -24.34 -5.23
C ALA A 297 14.77 -22.81 -5.27
N GLU A 298 14.04 -22.28 -6.25
CA GLU A 298 13.68 -20.87 -6.32
C GLU A 298 12.79 -20.45 -5.12
N ASP A 299 13.15 -19.34 -4.48
CA ASP A 299 12.49 -18.84 -3.27
C ASP A 299 11.23 -18.03 -3.60
N ASN A 300 10.17 -18.73 -3.96
CA ASN A 300 8.82 -18.18 -4.07
C ASN A 300 8.13 -18.12 -2.68
N LEU A 301 6.92 -17.55 -2.60
CA LEU A 301 6.22 -17.36 -1.32
C LEU A 301 6.01 -18.68 -0.54
N SER A 302 5.62 -19.76 -1.22
CA SER A 302 5.38 -21.05 -0.56
C SER A 302 6.69 -21.69 -0.08
N HIS A 303 7.77 -21.57 -0.85
CA HIS A 303 9.11 -22.01 -0.46
C HIS A 303 9.67 -21.23 0.73
N PHE A 304 9.54 -19.90 0.67
CA PHE A 304 10.00 -19.00 1.72
C PHE A 304 9.34 -19.31 3.08
N MET A 305 8.05 -19.62 3.05
CA MET A 305 7.27 -19.88 4.27
C MET A 305 7.45 -21.31 4.80
N ILE A 306 7.26 -22.30 3.92
CA ILE A 306 7.15 -23.69 4.35
C ILE A 306 7.94 -24.67 3.49
N ASN A 307 7.87 -24.61 2.16
CA ASN A 307 8.43 -25.67 1.29
C ASN A 307 9.97 -25.75 1.25
N CYS A 308 10.67 -24.89 1.97
CA CYS A 308 12.10 -25.05 2.24
C CYS A 308 12.33 -26.27 3.18
N PRO A 309 13.12 -27.29 2.80
CA PRO A 309 13.31 -28.50 3.62
C PRO A 309 13.72 -28.21 5.08
N ILE A 310 14.64 -27.25 5.26
CA ILE A 310 15.10 -26.81 6.58
C ILE A 310 13.96 -26.23 7.43
N LYS A 311 13.01 -25.52 6.80
CA LYS A 311 11.83 -24.98 7.50
C LYS A 311 10.77 -26.05 7.72
N GLN A 312 10.61 -26.99 6.78
CA GLN A 312 9.67 -28.12 6.93
C GLN A 312 9.99 -28.94 8.17
N GLU A 313 11.27 -29.18 8.48
CA GLU A 313 11.67 -29.89 9.70
C GLU A 313 11.10 -29.24 10.97
N ILE A 314 11.15 -27.90 11.05
CA ILE A 314 10.58 -27.15 12.19
C ILE A 314 9.06 -27.37 12.27
N TRP A 315 8.35 -27.26 11.15
CA TRP A 315 6.89 -27.47 11.10
C TRP A 315 6.51 -28.90 11.48
N SER A 316 7.27 -29.89 11.01
CA SER A 316 7.09 -31.32 11.32
C SER A 316 7.34 -31.66 12.79
N ILE A 317 8.11 -30.85 13.52
CA ILE A 317 8.31 -31.01 14.97
C ILE A 317 7.22 -30.29 15.75
N ILE A 318 6.91 -29.04 15.39
CA ILE A 318 6.01 -28.19 16.17
C ILE A 318 4.55 -28.63 16.06
N ILE A 319 4.06 -28.98 14.86
CA ILE A 319 2.63 -29.26 14.68
C ILE A 319 2.18 -30.52 15.43
N PRO A 320 2.84 -31.69 15.28
CA PRO A 320 2.45 -32.89 16.03
C PRO A 320 2.57 -32.72 17.55
N LYS A 321 3.50 -31.88 18.03
CA LYS A 321 3.67 -31.59 19.46
C LYS A 321 2.42 -30.96 20.09
N TYR A 322 1.68 -30.12 19.36
CA TYR A 322 0.50 -29.43 19.90
C TYR A 322 -0.84 -30.00 19.42
N PHE A 323 -0.82 -30.76 18.32
CA PHE A 323 -1.98 -31.42 17.74
C PHE A 323 -1.66 -32.89 17.40
N PRO A 324 -1.36 -33.74 18.39
CA PRO A 324 -0.97 -35.14 18.16
C PRO A 324 -2.09 -35.97 17.53
N ASP A 325 -3.34 -35.61 17.81
CA ASP A 325 -4.54 -36.35 17.35
C ASP A 325 -5.01 -35.91 15.95
N LEU A 326 -4.36 -34.92 15.33
CA LEU A 326 -4.75 -34.38 14.03
C LEU A 326 -3.63 -34.58 13.00
N ILE A 327 -4.00 -35.10 11.83
CA ILE A 327 -3.10 -35.18 10.68
C ILE A 327 -3.17 -33.83 9.95
N ILE A 328 -2.24 -32.94 10.27
CA ILE A 328 -2.09 -31.63 9.62
C ILE A 328 -0.88 -31.69 8.70
N THR A 329 -1.09 -31.55 7.40
CA THR A 329 -0.04 -31.61 6.39
C THR A 329 0.54 -30.24 6.08
N ILE A 330 1.71 -30.20 5.44
CA ILE A 330 2.36 -28.95 5.01
C ILE A 330 1.45 -28.08 4.10
N PRO A 331 0.74 -28.63 3.10
CA PRO A 331 -0.27 -27.89 2.34
C PRO A 331 -1.38 -27.26 3.19
N ASP A 332 -1.82 -27.93 4.26
CA ASP A 332 -2.87 -27.42 5.14
C ASP A 332 -2.41 -26.18 5.91
N ILE A 333 -1.17 -26.21 6.40
CA ILE A 333 -0.54 -25.08 7.08
C ILE A 333 -0.39 -23.92 6.10
N LEU A 334 0.07 -24.19 4.87
CA LEU A 334 0.24 -23.17 3.85
C LEU A 334 -1.09 -22.50 3.51
N THR A 335 -2.14 -23.29 3.33
CA THR A 335 -3.50 -22.80 3.05
C THR A 335 -3.97 -21.90 4.19
N THR A 336 -3.83 -22.34 5.44
CA THR A 336 -4.20 -21.53 6.62
C THR A 336 -3.41 -20.22 6.67
N LEU A 337 -2.10 -20.24 6.39
CA LEU A 337 -1.29 -19.02 6.44
C LEU A 337 -1.64 -18.02 5.32
N LEU A 338 -2.18 -18.48 4.19
CA LEU A 338 -2.49 -17.66 3.01
C LEU A 338 -3.94 -17.18 2.93
N SER A 339 -4.90 -17.93 3.49
CA SER A 339 -6.34 -17.60 3.42
C SER A 339 -7.05 -17.55 4.78
N LEU A 340 -6.38 -17.91 5.89
CA LEU A 340 -6.98 -18.16 7.22
C LEU A 340 -7.98 -19.33 7.27
N GLU A 341 -8.25 -19.98 6.14
CA GLU A 341 -9.08 -21.18 6.08
C GLU A 341 -8.31 -22.39 6.59
N SER A 342 -8.95 -23.17 7.45
CA SER A 342 -8.40 -24.45 7.90
C SER A 342 -9.05 -25.58 7.10
N PRO A 343 -8.34 -26.21 6.14
CA PRO A 343 -8.87 -27.37 5.40
C PRO A 343 -9.04 -28.60 6.31
N VAL A 344 -8.34 -28.62 7.45
CA VAL A 344 -8.52 -29.63 8.51
C VAL A 344 -9.69 -29.23 9.40
N PRO A 345 -10.57 -30.17 9.82
CA PRO A 345 -11.72 -29.90 10.69
C PRO A 345 -11.29 -29.61 12.13
N ILE A 346 -10.60 -28.48 12.33
CA ILE A 346 -10.21 -28.00 13.65
C ILE A 346 -11.46 -27.45 14.34
N ARG A 347 -11.78 -27.98 15.52
CA ARG A 347 -12.93 -27.51 16.30
C ARG A 347 -12.83 -26.00 16.51
N LYS A 348 -13.94 -25.26 16.42
CA LYS A 348 -13.96 -23.79 16.60
C LYS A 348 -13.19 -23.32 17.84
N ARG A 349 -13.32 -24.04 18.97
CA ARG A 349 -12.62 -23.75 20.24
C ARG A 349 -11.09 -23.90 20.16
N GLN A 350 -10.57 -24.71 19.24
CA GLN A 350 -9.13 -24.94 19.06
C GLN A 350 -8.50 -23.99 18.03
N ARG A 351 -9.30 -23.22 17.28
CA ARG A 351 -8.79 -22.30 16.25
C ARG A 351 -7.86 -21.21 16.80
N PRO A 352 -8.18 -20.53 17.93
CA PRO A 352 -7.26 -19.54 18.48
C PRO A 352 -5.91 -20.18 18.82
N LYS A 353 -5.91 -21.34 19.49
CA LYS A 353 -4.68 -22.10 19.78
C LYS A 353 -3.90 -22.43 18.50
N TYR A 354 -4.58 -22.90 17.45
CA TYR A 354 -3.95 -23.20 16.16
C TYR A 354 -3.30 -21.96 15.55
N PHE A 355 -4.00 -20.83 15.51
CA PHE A 355 -3.48 -19.57 15.00
C PHE A 355 -2.32 -19.04 15.84
N THR A 356 -2.37 -19.13 17.17
CA THR A 356 -1.25 -18.77 18.05
C THR A 356 0.00 -19.59 17.72
N ILE A 357 -0.14 -20.89 17.49
CA ILE A 357 0.97 -21.78 17.14
C ILE A 357 1.54 -21.43 15.76
N LEU A 358 0.67 -21.28 14.74
CA LEU A 358 1.10 -20.93 13.39
C LEU A 358 1.80 -19.57 13.33
N SER A 359 1.20 -18.54 13.93
CA SER A 359 1.74 -17.19 13.98
C SER A 359 3.12 -17.16 14.65
N THR A 360 3.24 -17.79 15.82
CA THR A 360 4.47 -17.80 16.61
C THR A 360 5.58 -18.58 15.91
N THR A 361 5.25 -19.71 15.29
CA THR A 361 6.20 -20.53 14.53
C THR A 361 6.71 -19.77 13.31
N HIS A 362 5.79 -19.24 12.49
CA HIS A 362 6.14 -18.46 11.29
C HIS A 362 7.01 -17.25 11.63
N TRP A 363 6.66 -16.52 12.69
CA TRP A 363 7.42 -15.36 13.16
C TRP A 363 8.81 -15.70 13.69
N THR A 364 8.94 -16.79 14.46
CA THR A 364 10.25 -17.19 14.98
C THR A 364 11.15 -17.66 13.84
N ILE A 365 10.64 -18.46 12.91
CA ILE A 365 11.37 -18.85 11.69
C ILE A 365 11.83 -17.62 10.90
N TRP A 366 10.97 -16.61 10.78
CA TRP A 366 11.28 -15.35 10.12
C TRP A 366 12.44 -14.59 10.79
N ILE A 367 12.42 -14.45 12.12
CA ILE A 367 13.50 -13.78 12.85
C ILE A 367 14.83 -14.48 12.62
N TYR A 368 14.89 -15.79 12.88
CA TYR A 368 16.13 -16.55 12.74
C TYR A 368 16.62 -16.61 11.29
N TYR A 369 15.71 -16.58 10.32
CA TYR A 369 16.08 -16.44 8.92
C TYR A 369 16.83 -15.12 8.67
N TRP A 370 16.29 -13.98 9.12
CA TRP A 370 16.94 -12.70 8.88
C TRP A 370 18.21 -12.51 9.70
N GLU A 371 18.27 -13.02 10.92
CA GLU A 371 19.50 -13.09 11.71
C GLU A 371 20.60 -13.88 10.97
N HIS A 372 20.25 -15.05 10.41
CA HIS A 372 21.17 -15.84 9.60
C HIS A 372 21.67 -15.10 8.37
N ILE A 373 20.77 -14.40 7.67
CA ILE A 373 21.10 -13.71 6.43
C ILE A 373 21.92 -12.43 6.66
N ILE A 374 21.57 -11.65 7.69
CA ILE A 374 22.16 -10.31 7.93
C ILE A 374 23.40 -10.43 8.83
N ASN A 375 23.27 -11.18 9.92
CA ASN A 375 24.27 -11.26 10.98
C ASN A 375 25.10 -12.55 10.91
N GLN A 376 24.87 -13.42 9.91
CA GLN A 376 25.58 -14.69 9.71
C GLN A 376 25.48 -15.65 10.91
N THR A 377 24.45 -15.49 11.75
CA THR A 377 24.22 -16.40 12.88
C THR A 377 23.81 -17.78 12.36
N PRO A 378 24.23 -18.88 12.98
CA PRO A 378 23.83 -20.21 12.53
C PRO A 378 22.32 -20.44 12.70
N PHE A 379 21.67 -20.99 11.67
CA PHE A 379 20.26 -21.36 11.71
C PHE A 379 20.09 -22.75 12.36
N ILE A 380 20.07 -22.79 13.70
CA ILE A 380 20.10 -24.04 14.48
C ILE A 380 18.67 -24.50 14.83
N LEU A 381 18.30 -25.70 14.39
CA LEU A 381 16.96 -26.28 14.54
C LEU A 381 16.49 -26.32 16.01
N ASP A 382 17.28 -26.93 16.90
CA ASP A 382 16.90 -27.13 18.32
C ASP A 382 16.69 -25.80 19.05
N THR A 383 17.53 -24.80 18.76
CA THR A 383 17.42 -23.46 19.34
C THR A 383 16.11 -22.80 18.93
N ILE A 384 15.75 -22.91 17.65
CA ILE A 384 14.52 -22.35 17.10
C ILE A 384 13.29 -23.05 17.68
N VAL A 385 13.28 -24.38 17.71
CA VAL A 385 12.17 -25.19 18.28
C VAL A 385 11.96 -24.89 19.75
N ASN A 386 13.04 -24.77 20.54
CA ASN A 386 12.96 -24.41 21.96
C ASN A 386 12.40 -23.00 22.15
N LYS A 387 12.83 -22.04 21.32
CA LYS A 387 12.32 -20.66 21.37
C LYS A 387 10.84 -20.58 21.00
N ILE A 388 10.41 -21.30 19.96
CA ILE A 388 9.01 -21.41 19.57
C ILE A 388 8.19 -22.00 20.72
N THR A 389 8.65 -23.11 21.31
CA THR A 389 7.95 -23.76 22.43
C THR A 389 7.78 -22.81 23.61
N SER A 390 8.84 -22.09 23.98
CA SER A 390 8.80 -21.09 25.07
C SER A 390 7.82 -19.94 24.78
N HIS A 391 7.80 -19.41 23.55
CA HIS A 391 6.84 -18.36 23.21
C HIS A 391 5.38 -18.87 23.21
N ILE A 392 5.16 -20.10 22.73
CA ILE A 392 3.81 -20.69 22.73
C ILE A 392 3.32 -20.92 24.16
N SER A 393 4.15 -21.45 25.06
CA SER A 393 3.76 -21.64 26.46
C SER A 393 3.36 -20.31 27.12
N ILE A 394 4.17 -19.26 26.94
CA ILE A 394 3.86 -17.92 27.47
C ILE A 394 2.51 -17.37 26.95
N LEU A 395 2.16 -17.64 25.70
CA LEU A 395 0.93 -17.14 25.09
C LEU A 395 -0.30 -17.96 25.44
N LEU A 396 -0.14 -19.28 25.64
CA LEU A 396 -1.23 -20.19 25.97
C LEU A 396 -1.50 -20.29 27.48
N ASP A 397 -0.49 -20.04 28.33
CA ASP A 397 -0.60 -20.11 29.80
C ASP A 397 -1.12 -18.80 30.42
N LYS A 398 -1.27 -17.72 29.65
CA LYS A 398 -1.91 -16.50 30.15
C LYS A 398 -3.41 -16.78 30.35
N PRO A 399 -3.95 -16.62 31.57
CA PRO A 399 -5.39 -16.63 31.75
C PRO A 399 -5.98 -15.52 30.90
N THR A 400 -6.94 -15.88 30.05
CA THR A 400 -7.74 -14.96 29.24
C THR A 400 -8.57 -14.09 30.20
N ASN A 401 -7.95 -13.07 30.78
CA ASN A 401 -8.68 -11.95 31.36
C ASN A 401 -9.08 -11.06 30.19
N PHE A 402 -10.32 -11.24 29.74
CA PHE A 402 -11.05 -10.25 28.96
C PHE A 402 -11.39 -9.06 29.85
#